data_AF-C2G5Q3-F1
#
_entry.id   AF-C2G5Q3-F1
#
_cell.length_a   1.000
_cell.length_b   1.000
_cell.length_c   1.000
_cell.angle_alpha   90.00
_cell.angle_beta   90.00
_cell.angle_gamma   90.00
#
_symmetry.space_group_name_H-M   'P 1'
#
loop_
_entity.id
_entity.type
_entity.pdbx_description
1 polymer ?
#
loop_
_entity_poly.entity_id
_entity_poly.type
_entity_poly.pdbx_seq_one_letter_code
_entity_poly.pdbx_strand_id
1 'polypeptide(L)'
;MKYLEWNNIIAAYFFNPANAGKDIYLYLTKSDIISIGRLHFIEETEEDIWIDYIASIKRGVPGSSGNVLAKAKFAHSKNNLLNSKRQDGNPLEIDGIPVVYPPYIAYLVFIVLPLIENVDSNSQRANNYYRRLEAFLQNNQINENIGTNDFRNNQINRLWEDLASWANIKNNGDFGWFNVIPFTNENWVYVGKVFSQCVLPPKFLNRLPELFESIGLVPNTFYEASFLQERIKNSKTNLMPKSTLGFLKKDDELS
;
A
#
# COMPACT_ATOMS: atom_id res chain seq x y z
N MET A 1 -2.57 13.24 -14.56
CA MET A 1 -3.51 13.50 -13.46
C MET A 1 -2.83 14.29 -12.32
N LYS A 2 -3.63 14.99 -11.50
CA LYS A 2 -3.21 15.65 -10.26
C LYS A 2 -3.04 14.63 -9.15
N TYR A 3 -2.27 14.99 -8.12
CA TYR A 3 -2.01 14.10 -6.99
C TYR A 3 -3.31 13.62 -6.30
N LEU A 4 -4.27 14.52 -6.07
CA LEU A 4 -5.50 14.14 -5.36
C LEU A 4 -6.40 13.22 -6.20
N GLU A 5 -6.34 13.31 -7.53
CA GLU A 5 -7.04 12.36 -8.41
C GLU A 5 -6.47 10.96 -8.24
N TRP A 6 -5.14 10.81 -8.33
CA TRP A 6 -4.43 9.55 -8.04
C TRP A 6 -4.76 9.02 -6.66
N ASN A 7 -4.75 9.88 -5.64
CA ASN A 7 -5.11 9.49 -4.28
C ASN A 7 -6.54 8.96 -4.20
N ASN A 8 -7.50 9.62 -4.85
CA ASN A 8 -8.90 9.22 -4.80
C ASN A 8 -9.15 7.90 -5.54
N ILE A 9 -8.55 7.67 -6.71
CA ILE A 9 -8.76 6.41 -7.46
C ILE A 9 -8.09 5.22 -6.75
N ILE A 10 -6.92 5.41 -6.17
CA ILE A 10 -6.24 4.39 -5.37
C ILE A 10 -7.01 4.13 -4.07
N ALA A 11 -7.50 5.19 -3.40
CA ALA A 11 -8.31 5.04 -2.21
C ALA A 11 -9.64 4.32 -2.50
N ALA A 12 -10.31 4.63 -3.60
CA ALA A 12 -11.54 3.96 -4.01
C ALA A 12 -11.33 2.48 -4.36
N TYR A 13 -10.17 2.12 -4.90
CA TYR A 13 -9.81 0.72 -5.11
C TYR A 13 -9.77 -0.07 -3.80
N PHE A 14 -9.21 0.51 -2.73
CA PHE A 14 -9.12 -0.14 -1.43
C PHE A 14 -10.39 -0.02 -0.60
N PHE A 15 -10.92 1.19 -0.48
CA PHE A 15 -12.00 1.56 0.42
C PHE A 15 -13.29 1.77 -0.36
N ASN A 16 -14.02 0.68 -0.54
CA ASN A 16 -15.30 0.66 -1.24
C ASN A 16 -16.27 -0.34 -0.59
N PRO A 17 -17.58 -0.24 -0.88
CA PRO A 17 -18.58 -1.10 -0.26
C PRO A 17 -18.36 -2.61 -0.48
N ALA A 18 -17.72 -3.02 -1.59
CA ALA A 18 -17.43 -4.43 -1.84
C ALA A 18 -16.36 -5.02 -0.90
N ASN A 19 -15.64 -4.14 -0.20
CA ASN A 19 -14.68 -4.50 0.83
C ASN A 19 -15.19 -4.30 2.26
N ALA A 20 -16.48 -3.98 2.45
CA ALA A 20 -17.09 -3.89 3.78
C ALA A 20 -16.80 -5.16 4.60
N GLY A 21 -16.34 -4.98 5.84
CA GLY A 21 -15.99 -6.10 6.74
C GLY A 21 -14.69 -6.86 6.41
N LYS A 22 -14.01 -6.56 5.30
CA LYS A 22 -12.73 -7.20 4.92
C LYS A 22 -11.53 -6.44 5.48
N ASP A 23 -10.46 -7.18 5.80
CA ASP A 23 -9.17 -6.59 6.18
C ASP A 23 -8.50 -5.98 4.93
N ILE A 24 -8.19 -4.68 4.98
CA ILE A 24 -7.51 -3.92 3.93
C ILE A 24 -6.01 -3.88 4.20
N TYR A 25 -5.23 -4.24 3.19
CA TYR A 25 -3.77 -4.09 3.15
C TYR A 25 -3.40 -3.13 2.02
N LEU A 26 -2.62 -2.08 2.30
CA LEU A 26 -2.17 -1.13 1.27
C LEU A 26 -1.05 -1.73 0.41
N TYR A 27 -1.38 -2.78 -0.34
CA TYR A 27 -0.48 -3.56 -1.17
C TYR A 27 -0.90 -3.43 -2.63
N LEU A 28 -0.13 -2.68 -3.43
CA LEU A 28 -0.25 -2.59 -4.89
C LEU A 28 1.13 -2.78 -5.53
N THR A 29 1.15 -3.37 -6.71
CA THR A 29 2.29 -3.40 -7.64
C THR A 29 2.25 -2.21 -8.60
N LYS A 30 3.33 -1.98 -9.36
CA LYS A 30 3.34 -1.05 -10.50
C LYS A 30 2.22 -1.37 -11.48
N SER A 31 2.03 -2.65 -11.81
CA SER A 31 0.95 -3.09 -12.72
C SER A 31 -0.45 -2.77 -12.17
N ASP A 32 -0.69 -2.93 -10.87
CA ASP A 32 -2.00 -2.62 -10.28
C ASP A 32 -2.27 -1.10 -10.36
N ILE A 33 -1.28 -0.26 -10.05
CA ILE A 33 -1.40 1.20 -10.15
C ILE A 33 -1.68 1.62 -11.58
N ILE A 34 -0.99 1.04 -12.56
CA ILE A 34 -1.22 1.29 -13.99
C ILE A 34 -2.64 0.87 -14.38
N SER A 35 -3.09 -0.30 -13.93
CA SER A 35 -4.45 -0.79 -14.20
C SER A 35 -5.53 0.11 -13.61
N ILE A 36 -5.34 0.61 -12.38
CA ILE A 36 -6.26 1.57 -11.74
C ILE A 36 -6.28 2.89 -12.53
N GLY A 37 -5.11 3.37 -12.96
CA GLY A 37 -4.98 4.59 -13.76
C GLY A 37 -5.58 4.46 -15.15
N ARG A 38 -5.49 3.29 -15.79
CA ARG A 38 -5.85 3.05 -17.21
C ARG A 38 -7.21 3.62 -17.63
N LEU A 39 -8.20 3.64 -16.73
CA LEU A 39 -9.53 4.19 -17.04
C LEU A 39 -9.52 5.71 -17.29
N HIS A 40 -8.45 6.41 -16.91
CA HIS A 40 -8.26 7.84 -17.05
C HIS A 40 -7.28 8.23 -18.17
N PHE A 41 -6.73 7.25 -18.89
CA PHE A 41 -5.75 7.42 -19.95
C PHE A 41 -6.17 6.61 -21.17
N ILE A 42 -6.38 7.27 -22.30
CA ILE A 42 -6.99 6.66 -23.49
C ILE A 42 -5.91 6.12 -24.43
N GLU A 43 -4.87 6.90 -24.67
CA GLU A 43 -3.85 6.62 -25.69
C GLU A 43 -2.46 6.41 -25.09
N GLU A 44 -2.27 6.79 -23.82
CA GLU A 44 -0.99 6.76 -23.14
C GLU A 44 -0.53 5.31 -22.89
N THR A 45 0.78 5.07 -23.01
CA THR A 45 1.35 3.76 -22.73
C THR A 45 1.34 3.44 -21.23
N GLU A 46 1.55 2.18 -20.86
CA GLU A 46 1.72 1.81 -19.44
C GLU A 46 2.83 2.60 -18.75
N GLU A 47 3.90 2.91 -19.47
CA GLU A 47 5.01 3.70 -18.94
C GLU A 47 4.62 5.17 -18.75
N ASP A 48 3.84 5.75 -19.67
CA ASP A 48 3.33 7.12 -19.54
C ASP A 48 2.43 7.27 -18.31
N ILE A 49 1.55 6.29 -18.05
CA ILE A 49 0.69 6.25 -16.86
C ILE A 49 1.54 6.19 -15.59
N TRP A 50 2.57 5.33 -15.58
CA TRP A 50 3.48 5.22 -14.46
C TRP A 50 4.26 6.52 -14.21
N ILE A 51 4.78 7.13 -15.27
CA ILE A 51 5.46 8.43 -15.21
C ILE A 51 4.53 9.51 -14.65
N ASP A 52 3.26 9.54 -15.07
CA ASP A 52 2.27 10.49 -14.53
C ASP A 52 2.01 10.26 -13.03
N TYR A 53 1.86 9.00 -12.60
CA TYR A 53 1.75 8.66 -11.18
C TYR A 53 2.96 9.16 -10.38
N ILE A 54 4.17 8.83 -10.81
CA ILE A 54 5.42 9.27 -10.15
C ILE A 54 5.52 10.80 -10.14
N ALA A 55 5.19 11.46 -11.25
CA ALA A 55 5.17 12.92 -11.33
C ALA A 55 4.15 13.52 -10.36
N SER A 56 3.00 12.88 -10.16
CA SER A 56 1.98 13.32 -9.19
C SER A 56 2.47 13.20 -7.75
N ILE A 57 3.17 12.11 -7.39
CA ILE A 57 3.80 11.92 -6.06
C ILE A 57 4.88 12.98 -5.83
N LYS A 58 5.70 13.25 -6.84
CA LYS A 58 6.73 14.30 -6.79
C LYS A 58 6.12 15.69 -6.63
N ARG A 59 5.01 15.97 -7.30
CA ARG A 59 4.32 17.27 -7.24
C ARG A 59 3.58 17.47 -5.91
N GLY A 60 2.88 16.43 -5.47
CA GLY A 60 2.05 16.42 -4.27
C GLY A 60 0.84 17.36 -4.31
N VAL A 61 0.23 17.57 -3.15
CA VAL A 61 -0.86 18.53 -2.97
C VAL A 61 -0.31 19.95 -3.16
N PRO A 62 -1.02 20.86 -3.84
CA PRO A 62 -0.59 22.25 -4.02
C PRO A 62 -0.19 22.94 -2.71
N GLY A 63 0.95 23.63 -2.74
CA GLY A 63 1.57 24.26 -1.57
C GLY A 63 2.45 23.34 -0.73
N SER A 64 2.54 22.04 -1.06
CA SER A 64 3.50 21.14 -0.44
C SER A 64 4.93 21.41 -0.91
N SER A 65 5.92 21.14 -0.06
CA SER A 65 7.34 21.30 -0.35
C SER A 65 8.16 20.24 0.39
N GLY A 66 9.46 20.14 0.05
CA GLY A 66 10.36 19.14 0.61
C GLY A 66 10.26 17.76 -0.06
N ASN A 67 10.78 16.75 0.62
CA ASN A 67 10.81 15.37 0.14
C ASN A 67 9.41 14.72 0.16
N VAL A 68 9.28 13.54 -0.44
CA VAL A 68 8.02 12.79 -0.54
C VAL A 68 7.34 12.62 0.83
N LEU A 69 8.09 12.38 1.91
CA LEU A 69 7.51 12.24 3.25
C LEU A 69 7.00 13.56 3.84
N ALA A 70 7.69 14.67 3.57
CA ALA A 70 7.21 16.01 3.92
C ALA A 70 5.91 16.34 3.19
N LYS A 71 5.80 15.96 1.92
CA LYS A 71 4.55 16.11 1.15
C LYS A 71 3.44 15.21 1.67
N ALA A 72 3.75 13.99 2.12
CA ALA A 72 2.78 13.11 2.80
C ALA A 72 2.24 13.74 4.09
N LYS A 73 3.12 14.29 4.92
CA LYS A 73 2.73 15.04 6.13
C LYS A 73 1.86 16.26 5.78
N PHE A 74 2.23 17.01 4.75
CA PHE A 74 1.45 18.15 4.29
C PHE A 74 0.06 17.73 3.80
N ALA A 75 -0.03 16.65 3.02
CA ALA A 75 -1.30 16.10 2.59
C ALA A 75 -2.17 15.72 3.79
N HIS A 76 -1.62 15.01 4.78
CA HIS A 76 -2.31 14.71 6.04
C HIS A 76 -2.78 15.98 6.78
N SER A 77 -2.05 17.09 6.73
CA SER A 77 -2.52 18.37 7.31
C SER A 77 -3.80 18.92 6.66
N LYS A 78 -4.16 18.45 5.45
CA LYS A 78 -5.40 18.78 4.73
C LYS A 78 -6.56 17.85 5.07
N ASN A 79 -6.37 16.88 5.97
CA ASN A 79 -7.42 15.94 6.36
C ASN A 79 -8.60 16.62 7.07
N ASN A 80 -8.44 17.85 7.57
CA ASN A 80 -9.54 18.67 8.08
C ASN A 80 -10.59 19.04 7.01
N LEU A 81 -10.20 18.99 5.73
CA LEU A 81 -11.13 19.21 4.61
C LEU A 81 -11.99 17.99 4.32
N LEU A 82 -11.57 16.80 4.77
CA LEU A 82 -12.33 15.57 4.65
C LEU A 82 -13.63 15.69 5.45
N ASN A 83 -14.75 15.28 4.85
CA ASN A 83 -16.11 15.40 5.40
C ASN A 83 -16.62 16.84 5.59
N SER A 84 -15.80 17.86 5.31
CA SER A 84 -16.27 19.24 5.27
C SER A 84 -16.98 19.50 3.95
N LYS A 85 -18.15 20.15 4.04
CA LYS A 85 -18.99 20.48 2.90
C LYS A 85 -19.13 22.00 2.76
N ARG A 86 -19.26 22.46 1.52
CA ARG A 86 -19.71 23.82 1.20
C ARG A 86 -21.19 23.98 1.56
N GLN A 87 -21.70 25.21 1.50
CA GLN A 87 -23.12 25.51 1.77
C GLN A 87 -24.08 24.80 0.82
N ASP A 88 -23.62 24.46 -0.40
CA ASP A 88 -24.37 23.72 -1.41
C ASP A 88 -24.37 22.18 -1.19
N GLY A 89 -23.70 21.69 -0.13
CA GLY A 89 -23.59 20.28 0.20
C GLY A 89 -22.46 19.53 -0.51
N ASN A 90 -21.73 20.17 -1.43
CA ASN A 90 -20.61 19.56 -2.13
C ASN A 90 -19.36 19.48 -1.23
N PRO A 91 -18.50 18.45 -1.41
CA PRO A 91 -17.23 18.36 -0.69
C PRO A 91 -16.34 19.58 -0.92
N LEU A 92 -15.50 19.92 0.06
CA LEU A 92 -14.41 20.85 -0.19
C LEU A 92 -13.40 20.27 -1.19
N GLU A 93 -12.78 21.16 -1.95
CA GLU A 93 -11.88 20.80 -3.05
C GLU A 93 -10.49 21.37 -2.81
N ILE A 94 -9.48 20.67 -3.33
CA ILE A 94 -8.13 21.19 -3.50
C ILE A 94 -7.82 21.18 -5.00
N ASP A 95 -7.58 22.36 -5.56
CA ASP A 95 -7.24 22.52 -6.98
C ASP A 95 -8.28 21.87 -7.92
N GLY A 96 -9.56 22.13 -7.59
CA GLY A 96 -10.72 21.62 -8.33
C GLY A 96 -11.05 20.15 -8.12
N ILE A 97 -10.34 19.44 -7.23
CA ILE A 97 -10.55 18.02 -6.97
C ILE A 97 -11.13 17.83 -5.55
N PRO A 98 -12.24 17.10 -5.38
CA PRO A 98 -12.89 16.95 -4.09
C PRO A 98 -12.08 16.07 -3.12
N VAL A 99 -12.08 16.44 -1.84
CA VAL A 99 -11.43 15.68 -0.75
C VAL A 99 -12.44 14.71 -0.15
N VAL A 100 -12.58 13.55 -0.78
CA VAL A 100 -13.54 12.48 -0.38
C VAL A 100 -12.90 11.32 0.36
N TYR A 101 -11.57 11.19 0.27
CA TYR A 101 -10.77 10.21 1.00
C TYR A 101 -9.64 10.92 1.77
N PRO A 102 -9.04 10.26 2.79
CA PRO A 102 -7.82 10.75 3.41
C PRO A 102 -6.76 11.08 2.34
N PRO A 103 -6.27 12.33 2.27
CA PRO A 103 -5.52 12.84 1.12
C PRO A 103 -4.08 12.32 1.04
N TYR A 104 -3.69 11.33 1.82
CA TYR A 104 -2.33 10.83 1.96
C TYR A 104 -2.19 9.32 1.69
N ILE A 105 -3.28 8.65 1.27
CA ILE A 105 -3.30 7.20 1.00
C ILE A 105 -2.31 6.83 -0.12
N ALA A 106 -2.27 7.61 -1.20
CA ALA A 106 -1.32 7.36 -2.30
C ALA A 106 0.15 7.39 -1.83
N TYR A 107 0.50 8.25 -0.86
CA TYR A 107 1.84 8.23 -0.27
C TYR A 107 2.09 7.00 0.59
N LEU A 108 1.10 6.52 1.34
CA LEU A 108 1.23 5.29 2.12
C LEU A 108 1.44 4.07 1.22
N VAL A 109 0.73 4.01 0.08
CA VAL A 109 0.97 3.00 -0.96
C VAL A 109 2.38 3.16 -1.54
N PHE A 110 2.79 4.38 -1.88
CA PHE A 110 4.10 4.66 -2.46
C PHE A 110 5.26 4.18 -1.57
N ILE A 111 5.17 4.32 -0.24
CA ILE A 111 6.21 3.83 0.67
C ILE A 111 6.19 2.31 0.86
N VAL A 112 5.11 1.63 0.46
CA VAL A 112 5.04 0.15 0.47
C VAL A 112 5.67 -0.44 -0.80
N LEU A 113 5.52 0.21 -1.96
CA LEU A 113 6.04 -0.24 -3.27
C LEU A 113 7.50 -0.74 -3.28
N PRO A 114 8.48 -0.09 -2.61
CA PRO A 114 9.86 -0.58 -2.59
C PRO A 114 10.04 -1.99 -2.01
N LEU A 115 9.09 -2.48 -1.22
CA LEU A 115 9.10 -3.86 -0.73
C LEU A 115 8.72 -4.89 -1.81
N ILE A 116 8.08 -4.44 -2.88
CA ILE A 116 7.42 -5.27 -3.89
C ILE A 116 8.17 -5.20 -5.24
N GLU A 117 8.51 -4.00 -5.69
CA GLU A 117 9.02 -3.75 -7.05
C GLU A 117 10.54 -4.03 -7.20
N ASN A 118 11.33 -3.83 -6.13
CA ASN A 118 12.79 -3.97 -6.18
C ASN A 118 13.28 -5.22 -5.43
N VAL A 119 12.93 -6.40 -5.95
CA VAL A 119 13.42 -7.69 -5.44
C VAL A 119 14.72 -8.08 -6.15
N ASP A 120 15.75 -7.23 -6.07
CA ASP A 120 17.09 -7.67 -6.47
C ASP A 120 17.59 -8.74 -5.49
N SER A 121 17.93 -9.90 -6.04
CA SER A 121 18.29 -11.14 -5.34
C SER A 121 19.47 -10.99 -4.37
N ASN A 122 20.33 -9.98 -4.57
CA ASN A 122 21.49 -9.72 -3.71
C ASN A 122 21.20 -8.81 -2.50
N SER A 123 20.00 -8.22 -2.39
CA SER A 123 19.64 -7.24 -1.33
C SER A 123 18.57 -7.76 -0.33
N GLN A 124 18.39 -9.07 -0.27
CA GLN A 124 17.27 -9.77 0.39
C GLN A 124 17.25 -9.76 1.94
N ARG A 125 18.08 -8.95 2.61
CA ARG A 125 17.98 -8.83 4.07
C ARG A 125 16.77 -7.95 4.44
N ALA A 126 15.82 -8.50 5.22
CA ALA A 126 14.60 -7.80 5.64
C ALA A 126 14.83 -6.52 6.46
N ASN A 127 16.01 -6.33 7.02
CA ASN A 127 16.36 -5.13 7.78
C ASN A 127 16.74 -3.93 6.90
N ASN A 128 16.61 -4.06 5.57
CA ASN A 128 17.17 -3.11 4.62
C ASN A 128 16.10 -2.36 3.81
N TYR A 129 15.01 -1.94 4.48
CA TYR A 129 13.95 -1.15 3.83
C TYR A 129 14.49 0.14 3.19
N TYR A 130 15.32 0.90 3.91
CA TYR A 130 15.78 2.20 3.41
C TYR A 130 16.63 2.11 2.14
N ARG A 131 17.47 1.07 1.97
CA ARG A 131 18.20 0.86 0.71
C ARG A 131 17.25 0.46 -0.43
N ARG A 132 16.19 -0.30 -0.14
CA ARG A 132 15.17 -0.63 -1.15
C ARG A 132 14.44 0.62 -1.61
N LEU A 133 14.06 1.46 -0.65
CA LEU A 133 13.47 2.77 -0.91
C LEU A 133 14.42 3.62 -1.73
N GLU A 134 15.69 3.73 -1.35
CA GLU A 134 16.71 4.49 -2.09
C GLU A 134 16.83 4.02 -3.55
N ALA A 135 16.99 2.72 -3.78
CA ALA A 135 17.04 2.15 -5.13
C ALA A 135 15.74 2.42 -5.90
N PHE A 136 14.58 2.35 -5.23
CA PHE A 136 13.29 2.63 -5.84
C PHE A 136 13.15 4.09 -6.25
N LEU A 137 13.59 5.01 -5.42
CA LEU A 137 13.61 6.44 -5.72
C LEU A 137 14.54 6.73 -6.91
N GLN A 138 15.74 6.14 -6.94
CA GLN A 138 16.70 6.28 -8.04
C GLN A 138 16.13 5.76 -9.36
N ASN A 139 15.55 4.55 -9.37
CA ASN A 139 14.93 3.95 -10.56
C ASN A 139 13.78 4.80 -11.11
N ASN A 140 13.08 5.55 -10.25
CA ASN A 140 11.99 6.44 -10.61
C ASN A 140 12.41 7.91 -10.75
N GLN A 141 13.71 8.19 -10.85
CA GLN A 141 14.27 9.55 -11.03
C GLN A 141 13.78 10.54 -9.95
N ILE A 142 13.71 10.07 -8.71
CA ILE A 142 13.46 10.86 -7.51
C ILE A 142 14.80 10.98 -6.76
N ASN A 143 15.44 12.15 -6.92
CA ASN A 143 16.74 12.43 -6.30
C ASN A 143 16.56 12.90 -4.85
N GLU A 144 16.05 12.00 -3.99
CA GLU A 144 15.83 12.24 -2.57
C GLU A 144 16.51 11.14 -1.75
N ASN A 145 17.13 11.52 -0.63
CA ASN A 145 17.64 10.57 0.36
C ASN A 145 16.68 10.57 1.55
N ILE A 146 15.97 9.45 1.74
CA ILE A 146 14.94 9.30 2.77
C ILE A 146 15.39 8.25 3.77
N GLY A 147 15.58 8.66 5.03
CA GLY A 147 16.00 7.78 6.11
C GLY A 147 15.04 7.77 7.30
N THR A 148 15.49 7.14 8.38
CA THR A 148 14.75 7.06 9.66
C THR A 148 14.33 8.42 10.20
N ASN A 149 15.18 9.44 10.07
CA ASN A 149 14.89 10.78 10.56
C ASN A 149 13.75 11.44 9.77
N ASP A 150 13.63 11.18 8.47
CA ASP A 150 12.52 11.70 7.66
C ASP A 150 11.19 11.08 8.08
N PHE A 151 11.17 9.77 8.34
CA PHE A 151 9.97 9.10 8.88
C PHE A 151 9.55 9.68 10.23
N ARG A 152 10.52 9.92 11.12
CA ARG A 152 10.30 10.52 12.44
C ARG A 152 9.78 11.95 12.34
N ASN A 153 10.49 12.82 11.62
CA ASN A 153 10.22 14.25 11.54
C ASN A 153 8.90 14.54 10.80
N ASN A 154 8.55 13.66 9.84
CA ASN A 154 7.29 13.73 9.12
C ASN A 154 6.16 12.95 9.77
N GLN A 155 6.43 12.27 10.89
CA GLN A 155 5.44 11.56 11.71
C GLN A 155 4.60 10.57 10.91
N ILE A 156 5.22 9.81 9.99
CA ILE A 156 4.53 8.87 9.10
C ILE A 156 3.69 7.84 9.87
N ASN A 157 4.11 7.47 11.09
CA ASN A 157 3.33 6.60 11.96
C ASN A 157 1.93 7.12 12.28
N ARG A 158 1.74 8.43 12.36
CA ARG A 158 0.43 9.06 12.61
C ARG A 158 -0.51 8.90 11.41
N LEU A 159 0.01 8.89 10.18
CA LEU A 159 -0.81 8.70 8.98
C LEU A 159 -1.45 7.30 8.98
N TRP A 160 -0.69 6.27 9.38
CA TRP A 160 -1.22 4.92 9.53
C TRP A 160 -2.32 4.83 10.61
N GLU A 161 -2.11 5.48 11.75
CA GLU A 161 -3.08 5.51 12.85
C GLU A 161 -4.34 6.30 12.48
N ASP A 162 -4.18 7.44 11.82
CA ASP A 162 -5.29 8.26 11.32
C ASP A 162 -6.10 7.51 10.26
N LEU A 163 -5.44 6.74 9.37
CA LEU A 163 -6.14 5.91 8.38
C LEU A 163 -6.97 4.80 9.05
N ALA A 164 -6.43 4.14 10.08
CA ALA A 164 -7.17 3.13 10.83
C ALA A 164 -8.37 3.73 11.56
N SER A 165 -8.20 4.90 12.18
CA SER A 165 -9.29 5.63 12.81
C SER A 165 -10.35 6.05 11.79
N TRP A 166 -9.93 6.55 10.63
CA TRP A 166 -10.86 6.93 9.57
C TRP A 166 -11.64 5.72 9.04
N ALA A 167 -10.98 4.62 8.69
CA ALA A 167 -11.64 3.44 8.14
C ALA A 167 -12.56 2.77 9.17
N ASN A 168 -12.05 2.51 10.37
CA ASN A 168 -12.73 1.62 11.33
C ASN A 168 -13.70 2.38 12.24
N ILE A 169 -13.39 3.63 12.61
CA ILE A 169 -14.18 4.41 13.57
C ILE A 169 -15.08 5.40 12.84
N LYS A 170 -14.51 6.26 11.98
CA LYS A 170 -15.30 7.32 11.30
C LYS A 170 -16.25 6.75 10.25
N ASN A 171 -15.85 5.69 9.55
CA ASN A 171 -16.66 5.00 8.55
C ASN A 171 -17.15 3.63 9.02
N ASN A 172 -17.00 3.29 10.31
CA ASN A 172 -17.52 2.04 10.89
C ASN A 172 -17.09 0.74 10.17
N GLY A 173 -16.00 0.76 9.39
CA GLY A 173 -15.58 -0.36 8.55
C GLY A 173 -16.46 -0.62 7.32
N ASP A 174 -17.38 0.28 6.98
CA ASP A 174 -18.35 0.17 5.87
C ASP A 174 -17.65 0.09 4.49
N PHE A 175 -16.40 0.54 4.42
CA PHE A 175 -15.57 0.48 3.22
C PHE A 175 -14.38 -0.48 3.35
N GLY A 176 -14.30 -1.22 4.47
CA GLY A 176 -13.18 -2.11 4.81
C GLY A 176 -12.46 -1.70 6.09
N TRP A 177 -11.87 -2.70 6.76
CA TRP A 177 -11.15 -2.57 8.01
C TRP A 177 -9.66 -2.37 7.77
N PHE A 178 -9.10 -1.27 8.22
CA PHE A 178 -7.67 -1.01 8.14
C PHE A 178 -7.00 -1.21 9.50
N ASN A 179 -6.17 -2.25 9.60
CA ASN A 179 -5.53 -2.64 10.86
C ASN A 179 -4.03 -2.29 10.85
N VAL A 180 -3.60 -1.47 11.81
CA VAL A 180 -2.18 -1.21 12.05
C VAL A 180 -1.63 -2.33 12.92
N ILE A 181 -0.96 -3.30 12.30
CA ILE A 181 -0.37 -4.42 13.03
C ILE A 181 0.88 -3.93 13.78
N PRO A 182 0.93 -4.05 15.12
CA PRO A 182 2.09 -3.67 15.89
C PRO A 182 3.24 -4.65 15.64
N PHE A 183 4.44 -4.13 15.39
CA PHE A 183 5.66 -4.93 15.42
C PHE A 183 6.24 -4.93 16.83
N THR A 184 6.58 -6.11 17.33
CA THR A 184 7.16 -6.29 18.67
C THR A 184 8.63 -5.86 18.76
N ASN A 185 9.29 -5.62 17.62
CA ASN A 185 10.69 -5.18 17.60
C ASN A 185 10.79 -3.65 17.74
N GLU A 186 11.31 -3.20 18.88
CA GLU A 186 11.51 -1.79 19.21
C GLU A 186 12.37 -1.02 18.19
N ASN A 187 13.22 -1.71 17.43
CA ASN A 187 14.05 -1.09 16.40
C ASN A 187 13.29 -0.81 15.09
N TRP A 188 12.07 -1.33 14.94
CA TRP A 188 11.29 -1.29 13.68
C TRP A 188 10.10 -0.32 13.76
N VAL A 189 10.30 0.80 14.48
CA VAL A 189 9.25 1.79 14.79
C VAL A 189 8.54 2.32 13.55
N TYR A 190 9.29 2.64 12.48
CA TYR A 190 8.75 3.30 11.28
C TYR A 190 8.51 2.35 10.11
N VAL A 191 9.31 1.30 10.02
CA VAL A 191 9.27 0.35 8.89
C VAL A 191 8.33 -0.81 9.16
N GLY A 192 8.06 -1.14 10.43
CA GLY A 192 7.14 -2.23 10.79
C GLY A 192 5.77 -2.06 10.13
N LYS A 193 5.16 -0.87 10.24
CA LYS A 193 3.85 -0.59 9.64
C LYS A 193 3.84 -0.70 8.10
N VAL A 194 4.97 -0.44 7.46
CA VAL A 194 5.13 -0.65 6.00
C VAL A 194 5.18 -2.14 5.69
N PHE A 195 5.95 -2.91 6.45
CA PHE A 195 6.03 -4.37 6.32
C PHE A 195 4.70 -5.08 6.63
N SER A 196 3.86 -4.57 7.56
CA SER A 196 2.56 -5.20 7.83
C SER A 196 1.59 -5.14 6.66
N GLN A 197 1.83 -4.26 5.67
CA GLN A 197 0.99 -4.18 4.48
C GLN A 197 1.30 -5.31 3.48
N CYS A 198 2.43 -6.01 3.63
CA CYS A 198 2.76 -7.13 2.77
C CYS A 198 2.04 -8.40 3.25
N VAL A 199 1.05 -8.87 2.49
CA VAL A 199 0.40 -10.17 2.72
C VAL A 199 1.45 -11.29 2.70
N LEU A 200 2.42 -11.20 1.79
CA LEU A 200 3.60 -12.05 1.70
C LEU A 200 4.87 -11.21 1.89
N PRO A 201 5.50 -11.21 3.07
CA PRO A 201 6.75 -10.49 3.29
C PRO A 201 7.88 -10.97 2.38
N PRO A 202 8.87 -10.13 2.00
CA PRO A 202 9.95 -10.54 1.10
C PRO A 202 10.75 -11.77 1.56
N LYS A 203 10.95 -11.93 2.87
CA LYS A 203 11.58 -13.14 3.46
C LYS A 203 10.83 -14.42 3.13
N PHE A 204 9.51 -14.33 3.00
CA PHE A 204 8.66 -15.46 2.67
C PHE A 204 8.67 -15.76 1.17
N LEU A 205 8.69 -14.72 0.30
CA LEU A 205 8.81 -14.92 -1.15
C LEU A 205 10.02 -15.79 -1.52
N ASN A 206 11.16 -15.57 -0.86
CA ASN A 206 12.37 -16.38 -1.06
C ASN A 206 12.21 -17.86 -0.67
N ARG A 207 11.23 -18.17 0.18
CA ARG A 207 10.94 -19.51 0.69
C ARG A 207 9.73 -20.14 0.01
N LEU A 208 9.10 -19.45 -0.96
CA LEU A 208 8.05 -20.03 -1.78
C LEU A 208 8.51 -21.31 -2.48
N PRO A 209 9.74 -21.40 -3.03
CA PRO A 209 10.21 -22.65 -3.59
C PRO A 209 10.24 -23.80 -2.57
N GLU A 210 10.76 -23.55 -1.35
CA GLU A 210 10.77 -24.53 -0.25
C GLU A 210 9.34 -24.95 0.13
N LEU A 211 8.41 -23.99 0.18
CA LEU A 211 7.00 -24.28 0.45
C LEU A 211 6.44 -25.19 -0.65
N PHE A 212 6.57 -24.80 -1.92
CA PHE A 212 6.03 -25.54 -3.05
C PHE A 212 6.58 -26.96 -3.12
N GLU A 213 7.87 -27.15 -2.86
CA GLU A 213 8.48 -28.48 -2.70
C GLU A 213 7.83 -29.25 -1.54
N SER A 214 7.68 -28.63 -0.37
CA SER A 214 7.12 -29.29 0.81
C SER A 214 5.65 -29.71 0.66
N ILE A 215 4.88 -29.04 -0.20
CA ILE A 215 3.50 -29.42 -0.54
C ILE A 215 3.40 -30.28 -1.81
N GLY A 216 4.55 -30.67 -2.38
CA GLY A 216 4.64 -31.60 -3.51
C GLY A 216 4.27 -31.01 -4.86
N LEU A 217 4.39 -29.69 -5.03
CA LEU A 217 4.18 -29.04 -6.32
C LEU A 217 5.41 -29.23 -7.21
N VAL A 218 5.14 -29.55 -8.47
CA VAL A 218 6.15 -29.80 -9.50
C VAL A 218 6.28 -28.53 -10.35
N PRO A 219 7.52 -28.05 -10.61
CA PRO A 219 7.75 -26.90 -11.50
C PRO A 219 7.10 -27.10 -12.88
N ASN A 220 6.68 -26.01 -13.51
CA ASN A 220 6.07 -25.99 -14.85
C ASN A 220 4.76 -26.81 -14.98
N THR A 221 4.12 -27.14 -13.87
CA THR A 221 2.81 -27.80 -13.86
C THR A 221 1.73 -26.77 -13.58
N PHE A 222 0.63 -26.83 -14.33
CA PHE A 222 -0.54 -26.02 -14.05
C PHE A 222 -1.32 -26.63 -12.88
N TYR A 223 -1.69 -25.79 -11.92
CA TYR A 223 -2.51 -26.17 -10.78
C TYR A 223 -3.70 -25.23 -10.69
N GLU A 224 -4.88 -25.78 -10.47
CA GLU A 224 -6.06 -24.96 -10.20
C GLU A 224 -5.90 -24.20 -8.88
N ALA A 225 -6.46 -22.98 -8.82
CA ALA A 225 -6.35 -22.11 -7.66
C ALA A 225 -6.93 -22.75 -6.39
N SER A 226 -8.07 -23.46 -6.52
CA SER A 226 -8.72 -24.21 -5.43
C SER A 226 -7.82 -25.29 -4.84
N PHE A 227 -7.17 -26.07 -5.71
CA PHE A 227 -6.22 -27.11 -5.31
C PHE A 227 -5.01 -26.52 -4.57
N LEU A 228 -4.43 -25.44 -5.09
CA LEU A 228 -3.31 -24.74 -4.44
C LEU A 228 -3.71 -24.21 -3.08
N GLN A 229 -4.88 -23.59 -2.98
CA GLN A 229 -5.42 -23.05 -1.73
C GLN A 229 -5.58 -24.15 -0.68
N GLU A 230 -6.17 -25.29 -1.03
CA GLU A 230 -6.34 -26.43 -0.13
C GLU A 230 -4.99 -26.98 0.34
N ARG A 231 -4.05 -27.19 -0.58
CA ARG A 231 -2.69 -27.68 -0.28
C ARG A 231 -1.95 -26.76 0.67
N ILE A 232 -2.05 -25.45 0.45
CA ILE A 232 -1.42 -24.43 1.28
C ILE A 232 -2.07 -24.40 2.68
N LYS A 233 -3.41 -24.40 2.75
CA LYS A 233 -4.18 -24.40 4.02
C LYS A 233 -3.85 -25.59 4.91
N ASN A 234 -3.69 -26.76 4.28
CA ASN A 234 -3.40 -28.03 4.95
C ASN A 234 -1.90 -28.28 5.15
N SER A 235 -1.04 -27.38 4.65
CA SER A 235 0.39 -27.51 4.84
C SER A 235 0.73 -27.35 6.33
N LYS A 236 1.39 -28.36 6.92
CA LYS A 236 1.88 -28.32 8.31
C LYS A 236 3.15 -27.47 8.45
N THR A 237 3.36 -26.56 7.51
CA THR A 237 4.62 -25.85 7.38
C THR A 237 4.64 -24.66 8.33
N ASN A 238 5.73 -24.51 9.09
CA ASN A 238 6.02 -23.26 9.80
C ASN A 238 6.55 -22.17 8.83
N LEU A 239 6.43 -22.42 7.53
CA LEU A 239 6.98 -21.58 6.47
C LEU A 239 6.08 -20.37 6.23
N MET A 240 4.75 -20.52 6.30
CA MET A 240 3.81 -19.41 6.14
C MET A 240 3.65 -18.58 7.42
N PRO A 241 3.64 -17.22 7.32
CA PRO A 241 3.24 -16.37 8.42
C PRO A 241 1.80 -16.67 8.88
N LYS A 242 1.57 -16.62 10.19
CA LYS A 242 0.23 -16.86 10.78
C LYS A 242 -0.83 -15.90 10.26
N SER A 243 -0.47 -14.64 9.99
CA SER A 243 -1.36 -13.63 9.39
C SER A 243 -1.83 -14.04 8.00
N THR A 244 -0.92 -14.54 7.16
CA THR A 244 -1.22 -15.03 5.80
C THR A 244 -2.12 -16.27 5.85
N LEU A 245 -1.83 -17.23 6.73
CA LEU A 245 -2.69 -18.40 6.92
C LEU A 245 -4.07 -18.03 7.46
N GLY A 246 -4.15 -17.04 8.36
CA GLY A 246 -5.41 -16.50 8.85
C GLY A 246 -6.24 -15.88 7.72
N PHE A 247 -5.62 -15.09 6.86
CA PHE A 247 -6.26 -14.52 5.67
C PHE A 247 -6.83 -15.61 4.76
N LEU A 248 -6.02 -16.62 4.40
CA LEU A 248 -6.45 -17.70 3.52
C LEU A 248 -7.60 -18.56 4.09
N LYS A 249 -7.74 -18.63 5.41
CA LYS A 249 -8.78 -19.44 6.08
C LYS A 249 -10.08 -18.67 6.31
N LYS A 250 -10.05 -17.33 6.39
CA LYS A 250 -11.26 -16.51 6.59
C LYS A 250 -12.22 -16.54 5.39
N ASP A 251 -11.73 -16.76 4.18
CA ASP A 251 -12.57 -16.81 2.97
C ASP A 251 -13.57 -17.99 2.97
N ASP A 252 -13.37 -19.02 3.80
CA ASP A 252 -14.30 -20.16 3.92
C ASP A 252 -15.51 -19.86 4.82
N GLU A 253 -15.46 -18.82 5.68
CA GLU A 253 -16.55 -18.50 6.61
C GLU A 253 -17.63 -17.58 6.00
N LEU A 254 -17.40 -17.10 4.78
CA LEU A 254 -18.30 -16.20 4.04
C LEU A 254 -18.86 -16.81 2.74
N SER A 255 -18.60 -18.11 2.50
CA SER A 255 -19.16 -18.90 1.39
C SER A 255 -20.21 -19.89 1.90
#